data_AF-A0A2V9ZM87-F1
#
_entry.id   AF-A0A2V9ZM87-F1
#
_cell.length_a   1.000
_cell.length_b   1.000
_cell.length_c   1.000
_cell.angle_alpha   90.00
_cell.angle_beta   90.00
_cell.angle_gamma   90.00
#
_symmetry.space_group_name_H-M   'P 1'
#
loop_
_entity.id
_entity.type
_entity.pdbx_description
1 polymer ?
#
loop_
_entity_poly.entity_id
_entity_poly.type
_entity_poly.pdbx_seq_one_letter_code
_entity_poly.pdbx_strand_id
1 'polypeptide(L)' 'MKNTKFVVKVNRGGTRGAEYVQRIDRKLIQTTLQRNLALLMGKFTAQDVVKSLGKSRWNPELVPVQVSEQYNPSGK' A
#
# COMPACT_ATOMS: atom_id res chain seq x y z
N MET A 1 -17.25 7.04 12.22
CA MET A 1 -16.84 5.60 12.26
C MET A 1 -15.33 5.53 12.08
N LYS A 2 -14.59 4.62 12.75
CA LYS A 2 -13.15 4.47 12.46
C LYS A 2 -13.00 3.75 11.11
N ASN A 3 -12.68 4.49 10.06
CA ASN A 3 -12.42 3.92 8.74
C ASN A 3 -11.05 3.23 8.75
N THR A 4 -11.03 1.93 9.03
CA THR A 4 -9.82 1.13 8.88
C THR A 4 -9.51 0.98 7.40
N LYS A 5 -8.40 1.56 6.97
CA LYS A 5 -7.83 1.38 5.64
C LYS A 5 -6.60 0.49 5.75
N PHE A 6 -6.06 0.09 4.60
CA PHE A 6 -4.89 -0.77 4.53
C PHE A 6 -3.88 -0.16 3.56
N VAL A 7 -2.61 -0.28 3.91
CA VAL A 7 -1.50 -0.02 2.99
C VAL A 7 -0.77 -1.34 2.73
N VAL A 8 -0.16 -1.46 1.57
CA VAL A 8 0.70 -2.61 1.26
C VAL A 8 2.14 -2.15 1.40
N LYS A 9 2.82 -2.74 2.38
CA LYS A 9 4.26 -2.59 2.59
C LYS A 9 4.96 -3.67 1.77
N VAL A 10 6.08 -3.33 1.15
CA VAL A 10 6.84 -4.22 0.28
C VAL A 10 8.27 -4.22 0.79
N ASN A 11 8.71 -5.34 1.36
CA ASN A 11 10.09 -5.51 1.75
C ASN A 11 10.84 -6.11 0.56
N ARG A 12 11.69 -5.31 -0.09
CA ARG A 12 12.62 -5.80 -1.11
C ARG A 12 13.84 -6.32 -0.37
N GLY A 13 13.93 -7.63 -0.14
CA GLY A 13 14.99 -8.25 0.67
C GLY A 13 16.39 -7.70 0.33
N GLY A 14 17.17 -7.37 1.37
CA GLY A 14 18.47 -6.70 1.28
C GLY A 14 18.52 -5.43 2.14
N THR A 15 19.51 -4.57 1.89
CA THR A 15 19.73 -3.29 2.62
C THR A 15 18.72 -2.19 2.28
N ARG A 16 17.80 -2.44 1.32
CA ARG A 16 16.78 -1.48 0.93
C ARG A 16 15.62 -1.54 1.93
N GLY A 17 15.31 -0.38 2.50
CA GLY A 17 14.23 -0.22 3.48
C GLY A 17 12.85 -0.62 2.94
N ALA A 18 11.88 -0.68 3.85
CA ALA A 18 10.49 -0.98 3.50
C ALA A 18 9.93 0.07 2.54
N GLU A 19 9.32 -0.39 1.46
CA GLU A 19 8.58 0.46 0.53
C GLU A 19 7.08 0.28 0.73
N TYR A 20 6.28 1.19 0.20
CA TYR A 20 4.83 1.17 0.25
C TYR A 20 4.26 1.34 -1.14
N VAL A 21 3.14 0.69 -1.44
CA VAL A 21 2.44 0.92 -2.71
C VAL A 21 1.91 2.35 -2.74
N GLN A 22 2.36 3.13 -3.71
CA GLN A 22 1.91 4.52 -3.94
C GLN A 22 0.78 4.57 -4.96
N ARG A 23 0.84 3.73 -6.00
CA ARG A 23 -0.13 3.74 -7.09
C ARG A 23 -0.22 2.38 -7.76
N ILE A 24 -1.44 2.04 -8.18
CA ILE A 24 -1.74 0.84 -8.96
C ILE A 24 -2.18 1.31 -10.33
N ASP A 25 -1.29 1.21 -11.32
CA ASP A 25 -1.66 1.42 -12.72
C ASP A 25 -1.88 0.06 -13.39
N ARG A 26 -2.66 0.05 -14.49
CA ARG A 26 -2.99 -1.18 -15.24
C ARG A 26 -1.78 -2.00 -15.69
N LYS A 27 -0.60 -1.40 -15.78
CA LYS A 27 0.65 -2.06 -16.22
C LYS A 27 1.70 -2.23 -15.12
N LEU A 28 1.69 -1.41 -14.07
CA LEU A 28 2.75 -1.41 -13.06
C LEU A 28 2.26 -0.92 -11.70
N ILE A 29 2.73 -1.58 -10.65
CA ILE A 29 2.57 -1.13 -9.27
C ILE A 29 3.77 -0.23 -8.94
N GLN A 30 3.51 1.04 -8.66
CA GLN A 30 4.52 1.98 -8.21
C GLN A 30 4.64 1.94 -6.69
N THR A 31 5.87 1.92 -6.21
CA THR A 31 6.20 1.89 -4.78
C THR A 31 7.00 3.12 -4.37
N THR A 32 6.87 3.52 -3.12
CA THR A 32 7.55 4.69 -2.51
C THR A 32 8.16 4.30 -1.18
N LEU A 33 9.27 4.92 -0.81
CA LEU A 33 9.83 4.80 0.55
C LEU A 33 9.09 5.69 1.56
N GLN A 34 8.29 6.65 1.08
CA GLN A 34 7.60 7.60 1.94
C GLN A 34 6.20 7.09 2.33
N ARG A 35 6.00 6.82 3.62
CA ARG A 35 4.74 6.26 4.14
C ARG A 35 3.53 7.21 3.95
N ASN A 36 3.75 8.52 3.93
CA ASN A 36 2.71 9.53 3.72
C ASN A 36 2.13 9.52 2.29
N LEU A 37 2.89 9.05 1.31
CA LEU A 37 2.45 8.90 -0.09
C LEU A 37 1.85 7.51 -0.36
N ALA A 38 1.77 6.65 0.65
CA ALA A 38 1.21 5.32 0.50
C ALA A 38 -0.28 5.37 0.15
N LEU A 39 -0.67 4.56 -0.82
CA LEU A 39 -2.05 4.40 -1.24
C LEU A 39 -2.86 3.72 -0.15
N LEU A 40 -3.86 4.42 0.38
CA LEU A 40 -4.85 3.85 1.27
C LEU A 40 -5.87 3.05 0.46
N MET A 41 -5.96 1.76 0.76
CA MET A 41 -6.81 0.81 0.06
C MET A 41 -7.88 0.21 0.98
N GLY A 42 -8.92 -0.34 0.36
CA GLY A 42 -9.81 -1.30 1.03
C GLY A 42 -9.11 -2.65 1.25
N LYS A 43 -9.64 -3.45 2.18
CA LYS A 43 -9.07 -4.76 2.53
C LYS A 43 -8.87 -5.68 1.32
N PHE A 44 -9.90 -5.82 0.47
CA PHE A 44 -9.86 -6.71 -0.69
C PHE A 44 -8.83 -6.28 -1.73
N THR A 45 -8.78 -4.99 -2.06
CA THR A 45 -7.79 -4.43 -2.99
C THR A 45 -6.37 -4.62 -2.47
N ALA A 46 -6.13 -4.35 -1.19
CA ALA A 46 -4.81 -4.52 -0.60
C ALA A 46 -4.37 -6.01 -0.59
N GLN A 47 -5.30 -6.95 -0.33
CA GLN A 47 -5.02 -8.38 -0.44
C GLN A 47 -4.69 -8.82 -1.87
N ASP A 48 -5.41 -8.30 -2.86
CA ASP A 48 -5.16 -8.58 -4.27
C ASP A 48 -3.77 -8.11 -4.70
N VAL A 49 -3.39 -6.90 -4.27
CA VAL A 49 -2.06 -6.33 -4.51
C VAL A 49 -0.97 -7.19 -3.85
N VAL A 50 -1.15 -7.62 -2.60
CA VAL A 50 -0.20 -8.52 -1.91
C VAL A 50 0.00 -9.82 -2.71
N LYS A 51 -1.08 -10.43 -3.21
CA LYS A 51 -1.01 -11.65 -4.04
C LYS A 51 -0.30 -11.40 -5.37
N SER A 52 -0.53 -10.25 -5.99
CA SER A 52 0.13 -9.85 -7.24
C SER A 52 1.64 -9.67 -7.06
N LEU A 53 2.06 -9.07 -5.93
CA LEU A 53 3.45 -8.82 -5.59
C LEU A 53 4.20 -10.07 -5.11
N GLY A 54 3.52 -11.03 -4.49
CA GLY A 54 4.09 -12.26 -3.94
C GLY A 54 4.68 -13.24 -4.97
N LYS A 55 4.58 -12.95 -6.26
CA LYS A 55 5.20 -13.75 -7.34
C LYS A 55 6.67 -13.39 -7.61
N SER A 56 7.21 -12.34 -6.99
CA SER A 56 8.56 -11.81 -7.24
C SER A 56 9.45 -11.85 -5.98
N ARG A 57 10.66 -11.30 -6.04
CA ARG A 57 11.62 -11.15 -4.91
C ARG A 57 11.13 -10.21 -3.78
N TRP A 58 9.85 -9.89 -3.77
CA TRP A 58 9.24 -8.93 -2.87
C TRP A 58 8.51 -9.70 -1.78
N ASN A 59 8.68 -9.26 -0.53
CA ASN A 59 7.90 -9.78 0.61
C ASN A 59 6.84 -8.73 0.99
N PRO A 60 5.65 -8.77 0.35
CA PRO A 60 4.57 -7.84 0.61
C PRO A 60 3.83 -8.18 1.91
N GLU A 61 3.49 -7.15 2.68
CA GLU A 61 2.83 -7.21 3.98
C GLU A 61 1.63 -6.26 3.99
N LEU A 62 0.50 -6.73 4.51
CA LEU A 62 -0.72 -5.95 4.63
C LEU A 62 -0.74 -5.22 5.98
N VAL A 63 -0.72 -3.88 5.97
CA VAL A 63 -0.65 -3.08 7.19
C VAL A 63 -1.95 -2.30 7.39
N PRO A 64 -2.70 -2.54 8.48
CA PRO A 64 -3.88 -1.74 8.81
C PRO A 64 -3.48 -0.32 9.25
N VAL A 65 -4.24 0.67 8.81
CA VAL A 65 -4.08 2.09 9.16
C VAL A 65 -5.42 2.62 9.65
N GLN A 66 -5.43 3.20 10.84
CA GLN A 66 -6.60 3.93 11.33
C GLN A 66 -6.62 5.31 10.67
N VAL A 67 -7.68 5.58 9.93
CA VAL A 67 -7.89 6.88 9.30
C VAL A 67 -8.99 7.58 10.08
N SER A 68 -8.67 8.72 10.69
CA SER A 68 -9.69 9.66 11.17
C SER A 68 -10.44 10.21 9.97
N GLU A 69 -11.74 10.40 10.10
CA GLU A 69 -12.75 10.68 9.05
C GLU A 69 -12.54 11.99 8.24
N GLN A 70 -11.33 12.57 8.25
CA GLN A 70 -10.91 13.74 7.47
C GLN A 70 -9.96 13.42 6.30
N TYR A 71 -9.87 12.17 5.85
CA TYR A 71 -9.17 11.89 4.59
C TYR A 71 -10.10 12.14 3.41
N ASN A 72 -10.06 13.35 2.86
CA ASN A 72 -10.59 13.69 1.54
C ASN A 72 -9.58 13.24 0.46
N PRO A 73 -9.80 12.11 -0.24
CA PRO A 73 -8.93 11.71 -1.35
C PRO A 73 -9.04 12.63 -2.59
N SER A 74 -10.00 13.58 -2.60
CA SER A 74 -10.20 14.53 -3.68
C SER A 74 -10.45 15.92 -3.10
N GLY A 75 -9.38 16.64 -2.80
CA GLY A 75 -9.41 18.11 -2.74
C GLY A 75 -9.22 18.69 -4.15
N LYS A 76 -10.13 18.36 -5.07
CA LYS A 76 -10.46 19.07 -6.31
C LYS A 76 -11.82 18.61 -6.81
#